data_AF-A0A2V5LER3-F1
#
_entry.id   AF-A0A2V5LER3-F1
#
_cell.length_a   1.000
_cell.length_b   1.000
_cell.length_c   1.000
_cell.angle_alpha   90.00
_cell.angle_beta   90.00
_cell.angle_gamma   90.00
#
_symmetry.space_group_name_H-M   'P 1'
#
loop_
_entity.id
_entity.type
_entity.pdbx_description
1 polymer ?
#
loop_
_entity_poly.entity_id
_entity_poly.type
_entity_poly.pdbx_seq_one_letter_code
_entity_poly.pdbx_strand_id
1 'polypeptide(L)'
;MKRAAFLICVVFAPHMFCAAPQERSVSPSRQFIVFGADAVLRGAVSDAAERTKANLLALLRQRDNWTVPIVLNLQPQQANLPELAAAELRFSQTGFGLKLQLDVTFSQDLDVSLVERELLRAILLEMIYRKRPQLAAGTAFIEPPDWLIDGTLALAPGHDRGQLVEALTATENTPTLEKFLQQRPAILDSAGRVLYRAYSLALVQMLLEPKDGAARLAQYIGRLSDASNDPLTDLKAQFPLLRSDAEETWQSSLHQLRNFQAYQLLTFAESERRLGELLQVKASEANRPPKLTSVAELAKRKPSANEKMALNNLSHELLVFVVQANPVLRPIAREYGEIAALLARGKRRGIVKRLSRLETTHKQLASRMSDIDDYMNWFEATQMKNGSGNFTDYLKAIDQSQPSISKRRDPLTVYVDALEDQLEN
;
A
#
# COMPACT_ATOMS: atom_id res chain seq x y z
N MET A 1 64.97 3.69 58.07
CA MET A 1 63.97 4.06 57.03
C MET A 1 64.27 3.33 55.73
N LYS A 2 63.55 2.26 55.41
CA LYS A 2 63.53 1.65 54.06
C LYS A 2 62.07 1.27 53.77
N ARG A 3 61.50 1.91 52.76
CA ARG A 3 60.09 1.85 52.37
C ARG A 3 59.83 0.59 51.55
N ALA A 4 58.79 -0.16 51.92
CA ALA A 4 58.24 -1.25 51.14
C ALA A 4 57.46 -0.67 49.94
N ALA A 5 57.73 -1.19 48.74
CA ALA A 5 56.96 -0.88 47.54
C ALA A 5 55.96 -2.01 47.31
N PHE A 6 54.67 -1.71 47.45
CA PHE A 6 53.57 -2.57 47.01
C PHE A 6 53.40 -2.45 45.50
N LEU A 7 53.47 -3.58 44.81
CA LEU A 7 53.25 -3.70 43.37
C LEU A 7 51.79 -4.11 43.17
N ILE A 8 50.95 -3.18 42.73
CA ILE A 8 49.53 -3.43 42.41
C ILE A 8 49.46 -3.89 40.95
N CYS A 9 49.27 -5.19 40.73
CA CYS A 9 48.88 -5.74 39.44
C CYS A 9 47.40 -5.46 39.18
N VAL A 10 47.09 -4.49 38.33
CA VAL A 10 45.76 -4.29 37.78
C VAL A 10 45.54 -5.32 36.67
N VAL A 11 44.72 -6.32 36.94
CA VAL A 11 44.21 -7.27 35.94
C VAL A 11 43.17 -6.52 35.09
N PHE A 12 43.56 -6.10 33.89
CA PHE A 12 42.61 -5.69 32.86
C PHE A 12 41.98 -6.96 32.27
N ALA A 13 40.79 -7.32 32.74
CA ALA A 13 39.93 -8.25 32.02
C ALA A 13 39.38 -7.51 30.78
N PRO A 14 39.61 -7.98 29.54
CA PRO A 14 38.95 -7.40 28.39
C PRO A 14 37.49 -7.87 28.43
N HIS A 15 36.56 -6.95 28.65
CA HIS A 15 35.17 -7.15 28.25
C HIS A 15 35.12 -7.21 26.72
N MET A 16 35.42 -8.38 26.17
CA MET A 16 34.98 -8.77 24.84
C MET A 16 33.45 -8.80 24.89
N PHE A 17 32.80 -7.71 24.46
CA PHE A 17 31.42 -7.79 23.99
C PHE A 17 31.44 -8.66 22.74
N CYS A 18 31.42 -9.97 22.94
CA CYS A 18 31.12 -10.93 21.89
C CYS A 18 29.65 -10.68 21.54
N ALA A 19 29.41 -9.90 20.49
CA ALA A 19 28.09 -9.85 19.87
C ALA A 19 27.73 -11.30 19.52
N ALA A 20 26.65 -11.82 20.13
CA ALA A 20 26.17 -13.16 19.85
C ALA A 20 26.01 -13.32 18.32
N PRO A 21 26.39 -14.46 17.73
CA PRO A 21 26.25 -14.66 16.29
C PRO A 21 24.78 -14.47 15.93
N GLN A 22 24.47 -13.41 15.18
CA GLN A 22 23.12 -13.19 14.71
C GLN A 22 22.76 -14.33 13.77
N GLU A 23 21.66 -15.01 14.07
CA GLU A 23 21.09 -16.00 13.17
C GLU A 23 20.78 -15.37 11.82
N ARG A 24 20.95 -16.15 10.76
CA ARG A 24 20.75 -15.69 9.38
C ARG A 24 19.79 -16.58 8.62
N SER A 25 18.99 -15.94 7.77
CA SER A 25 18.17 -16.58 6.74
C SER A 25 18.60 -16.08 5.37
N VAL A 26 18.49 -16.92 4.35
CA VAL A 26 18.78 -16.55 2.96
C VAL A 26 17.50 -16.71 2.16
N SER A 27 17.17 -15.70 1.37
CA SER A 27 15.96 -15.70 0.57
C SER A 27 16.00 -16.74 -0.57
N PRO A 28 14.86 -17.15 -1.12
CA PRO A 28 14.79 -18.09 -2.25
C PRO A 28 15.66 -17.70 -3.45
N SER A 29 15.72 -16.42 -3.81
CA SER A 29 16.57 -15.95 -4.91
C SER A 29 18.04 -15.87 -4.55
N ARG A 30 18.38 -16.02 -3.26
CA ARG A 30 19.69 -15.81 -2.66
C ARG A 30 20.24 -14.38 -2.75
N GLN A 31 19.41 -13.43 -3.17
CA GLN A 31 19.81 -12.02 -3.21
C GLN A 31 19.78 -11.40 -1.82
N PHE A 32 18.81 -11.76 -0.99
CA PHE A 32 18.63 -11.17 0.33
C PHE A 32 19.19 -12.09 1.41
N ILE A 33 20.05 -11.52 2.26
CA ILE A 33 20.63 -12.21 3.43
C ILE A 33 20.14 -11.47 4.66
N VAL A 34 19.28 -12.12 5.44
CA VAL A 34 18.58 -11.51 6.57
C VAL A 34 19.20 -11.94 7.88
N PHE A 35 19.75 -11.01 8.65
CA PHE A 35 20.26 -11.23 10.00
C PHE A 35 19.28 -10.70 11.04
N GLY A 36 19.06 -11.45 12.11
CA GLY A 36 18.17 -11.03 13.19
C GLY A 36 17.92 -12.17 14.18
N ALA A 37 17.45 -11.85 15.38
CA ALA A 37 17.21 -12.87 16.42
C ALA A 37 15.94 -13.71 16.15
N ASP A 38 14.90 -13.12 15.57
CA ASP A 38 13.57 -13.75 15.40
C ASP A 38 13.42 -14.38 14.00
N ALA A 39 13.21 -15.71 13.96
CA ALA A 39 13.03 -16.46 12.72
C ALA A 39 11.77 -16.09 11.93
N VAL A 40 10.66 -15.78 12.61
CA VAL A 40 9.40 -15.38 11.97
C VAL A 40 9.58 -14.03 11.29
N LEU A 41 10.22 -13.10 12.00
CA LEU A 41 10.54 -11.78 11.47
C LEU A 41 11.49 -11.86 10.26
N ARG A 42 12.54 -12.70 10.35
CA ARG A 42 13.45 -12.95 9.22
C ARG A 42 12.68 -13.49 8.00
N GLY A 43 11.73 -14.40 8.21
CA GLY A 43 10.85 -14.92 7.16
C GLY A 43 10.00 -13.83 6.52
N ALA A 44 9.27 -13.07 7.33
CA ALA A 44 8.38 -12.00 6.85
C ALA A 44 9.13 -10.92 6.03
N VAL A 45 10.31 -10.50 6.48
CA VAL A 45 11.14 -9.51 5.76
C VAL A 45 11.72 -10.10 4.48
N SER A 46 12.15 -11.37 4.50
CA SER A 46 12.58 -12.08 3.29
C SER A 46 11.45 -12.14 2.25
N ASP A 47 10.23 -12.46 2.68
CA ASP A 47 9.06 -12.54 1.79
C ASP A 47 8.64 -11.16 1.26
N ALA A 48 8.74 -10.10 2.08
CA ALA A 48 8.54 -8.74 1.62
C ALA A 48 9.56 -8.35 0.54
N ALA A 49 10.85 -8.61 0.78
CA ALA A 49 11.93 -8.29 -0.16
C ALA A 49 11.77 -9.03 -1.51
N GLU A 50 11.44 -10.33 -1.48
CA GLU A 50 11.18 -11.11 -2.69
C GLU A 50 9.94 -10.60 -3.44
N ARG A 51 8.85 -10.25 -2.74
CA ARG A 51 7.65 -9.68 -3.36
C ARG A 51 7.94 -8.32 -3.99
N THR A 52 8.61 -7.40 -3.30
CA THR A 52 8.99 -6.09 -3.82
C THR A 52 9.82 -6.23 -5.11
N LYS A 53 10.80 -7.12 -5.10
CA LYS A 53 11.61 -7.40 -6.29
C LYS A 53 10.80 -8.04 -7.42
N ALA A 54 9.97 -9.04 -7.12
CA ALA A 54 9.14 -9.71 -8.11
C ALA A 54 8.19 -8.72 -8.81
N ASN A 55 7.59 -7.81 -8.03
CA ASN A 55 6.73 -6.74 -8.55
C ASN A 55 7.50 -5.80 -9.50
N LEU A 56 8.69 -5.34 -9.10
CA LEU A 56 9.54 -4.50 -9.95
C LEU A 56 9.95 -5.22 -11.25
N LEU A 57 10.42 -6.46 -11.16
CA LEU A 57 10.85 -7.23 -12.33
C LEU A 57 9.70 -7.53 -13.28
N ALA A 58 8.50 -7.82 -12.76
CA ALA A 58 7.29 -8.00 -13.55
C ALA A 58 6.91 -6.71 -14.30
N LEU A 59 6.95 -5.56 -13.61
CA LEU A 59 6.69 -4.24 -14.20
C LEU A 59 7.70 -3.90 -15.30
N LEU A 60 8.99 -4.18 -15.08
CA LEU A 60 10.07 -3.95 -16.05
C LEU A 60 10.17 -5.04 -17.13
N ARG A 61 9.39 -6.12 -17.02
CA ARG A 61 9.47 -7.34 -17.85
C ARG A 61 10.90 -7.89 -17.95
N GLN A 62 11.62 -7.85 -16.84
CA GLN A 62 12.99 -8.36 -16.73
C GLN A 62 13.01 -9.73 -16.05
N ARG A 63 14.04 -10.50 -16.37
CA ARG A 63 14.35 -11.72 -15.61
C ARG A 63 15.10 -11.36 -14.34
N ASP A 64 15.09 -12.26 -13.38
CA ASP A 64 15.93 -12.10 -12.19
C ASP A 64 17.39 -12.44 -12.54
N ASN A 65 18.25 -11.45 -12.43
CA ASN A 65 19.67 -11.49 -12.82
C ASN A 65 20.49 -10.51 -11.99
N TRP A 66 20.19 -10.45 -10.69
CA TRP A 66 20.96 -9.70 -9.70
C TRP A 66 22.42 -10.20 -9.63
N THR A 67 23.35 -9.31 -9.25
CA THR A 67 24.77 -9.67 -9.08
C THR A 67 25.32 -9.36 -7.69
N VAL A 68 24.72 -8.39 -6.99
CA VAL A 68 25.15 -7.96 -5.65
C VAL A 68 24.10 -8.39 -4.62
N PRO A 69 24.47 -9.12 -3.56
CA PRO A 69 23.55 -9.44 -2.48
C PRO A 69 23.21 -8.21 -1.65
N ILE A 70 21.99 -8.18 -1.12
CA ILE A 70 21.49 -7.14 -0.23
C ILE A 70 21.39 -7.74 1.17
N VAL A 71 22.13 -7.16 2.12
CA VAL A 71 22.14 -7.58 3.52
C VAL A 71 21.04 -6.83 4.27
N LEU A 72 20.16 -7.54 4.95
CA LEU A 72 19.08 -6.99 5.77
C LEU A 72 19.38 -7.28 7.24
N ASN A 73 19.63 -6.26 8.05
CA ASN A 73 19.91 -6.43 9.48
C ASN A 73 18.72 -5.98 10.30
N LEU A 74 18.10 -6.91 11.02
CA LEU A 74 16.92 -6.66 11.84
C LEU A 74 17.36 -6.46 13.28
N GLN A 75 17.11 -5.27 13.82
CA GLN A 75 17.47 -4.91 15.19
C GLN A 75 16.21 -4.52 15.97
N PRO A 76 16.01 -5.04 17.19
CA PRO A 76 14.95 -4.55 18.05
C PRO A 76 15.27 -3.12 18.53
N GLN A 77 14.26 -2.27 18.66
CA GLN A 77 14.44 -0.96 19.29
C GLN A 77 14.93 -1.15 20.74
N GLN A 78 16.06 -0.51 21.08
CA GLN A 78 16.64 -0.60 22.42
C GLN A 78 16.37 0.69 23.20
N ALA A 79 15.76 0.57 24.39
CA ALA A 79 15.36 1.70 25.23
C ALA A 79 16.52 2.60 25.71
N ASN A 80 17.77 2.14 25.58
CA ASN A 80 18.96 2.83 26.10
C ASN A 80 19.93 3.32 25.01
N LEU A 81 19.56 3.19 23.72
CA LEU A 81 20.36 3.69 22.60
C LEU A 81 19.70 4.93 21.99
N PRO A 82 20.47 5.79 21.29
CA PRO A 82 19.89 6.88 20.50
C PRO A 82 18.80 6.34 19.56
N GLU A 83 17.76 7.15 19.33
CA GLU A 83 16.69 6.81 18.40
C GLU A 83 17.27 6.63 16.99
N LEU A 84 17.44 5.38 16.58
CA LEU A 84 17.88 4.99 15.25
C LEU A 84 16.72 5.17 14.26
N ALA A 85 17.05 5.43 12.99
CA ALA A 85 16.03 5.43 11.95
C ALA A 85 15.35 4.05 11.89
N ALA A 86 14.03 4.05 11.67
CA ALA A 86 13.24 2.83 11.56
C ALA A 86 13.72 1.92 10.41
N ALA A 87 14.19 2.53 9.31
CA ALA A 87 14.92 1.83 8.25
C ALA A 87 16.04 2.75 7.72
N GLU A 88 17.27 2.24 7.67
CA GLU A 88 18.44 2.96 7.18
C GLU A 88 19.18 2.12 6.14
N LEU A 89 19.11 2.52 4.88
CA LEU A 89 19.89 1.90 3.82
C LEU A 89 21.30 2.50 3.75
N ARG A 90 22.29 1.64 3.93
CA ARG A 90 23.71 1.91 3.80
C ARG A 90 24.24 1.32 2.50
N PHE A 91 24.72 2.20 1.64
CA PHE A 91 25.40 1.83 0.41
C PHE A 91 26.87 2.21 0.50
N SER A 92 27.75 1.24 0.29
CA SER A 92 29.20 1.44 0.42
C SER A 92 29.98 0.56 -0.55
N GLN A 93 31.21 0.94 -0.83
CA GLN A 93 32.15 0.11 -1.58
C GLN A 93 33.20 -0.46 -0.62
N THR A 94 33.42 -1.76 -0.70
CA THR A 94 34.45 -2.47 0.05
C THR A 94 35.52 -2.98 -0.92
N GLY A 95 36.66 -3.45 -0.39
CA GLY A 95 37.68 -4.12 -1.22
C GLY A 95 37.16 -5.36 -1.98
N PHE A 96 35.98 -5.86 -1.62
CA PHE A 96 35.32 -7.01 -2.25
C PHE A 96 34.16 -6.61 -3.19
N GLY A 97 33.99 -5.32 -3.46
CA GLY A 97 32.93 -4.78 -4.31
C GLY A 97 31.85 -4.02 -3.54
N LEU A 98 30.71 -3.78 -4.20
CA LEU A 98 29.58 -3.05 -3.66
C LEU A 98 28.94 -3.81 -2.49
N LYS A 99 28.60 -3.08 -1.43
CA LYS A 99 27.88 -3.58 -0.27
C LYS A 99 26.61 -2.75 -0.07
N LEU A 100 25.46 -3.42 -0.22
CA LEU A 100 24.12 -2.91 0.08
C LEU A 100 23.69 -3.51 1.41
N GLN A 101 23.45 -2.66 2.42
CA GLN A 101 23.03 -3.08 3.75
C GLN A 101 21.83 -2.23 4.19
N LEU A 102 20.69 -2.85 4.45
CA LEU A 102 19.53 -2.18 5.04
C LEU A 102 19.44 -2.57 6.52
N ASP A 103 19.63 -1.60 7.40
CA ASP A 103 19.45 -1.75 8.83
C ASP A 103 18.00 -1.36 9.17
N VAL A 104 17.20 -2.30 9.69
CA VAL A 104 15.79 -2.08 10.05
C VAL A 104 15.63 -2.20 11.56
N THR A 105 15.11 -1.14 12.18
CA THR A 105 14.80 -1.09 13.61
C THR A 105 13.32 -1.39 13.81
N PHE A 106 13.01 -2.50 14.49
CA PHE A 106 11.64 -2.92 14.75
C PHE A 106 11.12 -2.34 16.07
N SER A 107 9.98 -1.65 15.98
CA SER A 107 9.17 -1.16 17.10
C SER A 107 7.70 -1.57 16.88
N GLN A 108 6.85 -1.38 17.90
CA GLN A 108 5.41 -1.64 17.77
C GLN A 108 4.74 -0.74 16.72
N ASP A 109 5.34 0.42 16.43
CA ASP A 109 4.83 1.43 15.50
C ASP A 109 5.58 1.43 14.15
N LEU A 110 6.17 0.30 13.76
CA LEU A 110 6.94 0.22 12.51
C LEU A 110 6.05 0.51 11.29
N ASP A 111 6.40 1.57 10.55
CA ASP A 111 5.81 1.85 9.25
C ASP A 111 6.36 0.86 8.19
N VAL A 112 5.56 -0.15 7.86
CA VAL A 112 5.89 -1.15 6.83
C VAL A 112 6.16 -0.48 5.47
N SER A 113 5.47 0.62 5.16
CA SER A 113 5.64 1.36 3.91
C SER A 113 7.05 1.93 3.77
N LEU A 114 7.67 2.30 4.90
CA LEU A 114 9.06 2.79 4.92
C LEU A 114 10.04 1.66 4.61
N VAL A 115 9.82 0.47 5.17
CA VAL A 115 10.66 -0.70 4.90
C VAL A 115 10.55 -1.10 3.43
N GLU A 116 9.35 -1.15 2.87
CA GLU A 116 9.14 -1.43 1.44
C GLU A 116 9.81 -0.39 0.54
N ARG A 117 9.76 0.90 0.95
CA ARG A 117 10.48 1.97 0.26
C ARG A 117 11.98 1.72 0.21
N GLU A 118 12.61 1.46 1.36
CA GLU A 118 14.06 1.26 1.42
C GLU A 118 14.49 -0.06 0.75
N LEU A 119 13.64 -1.10 0.80
CA LEU A 119 13.86 -2.33 0.05
C LEU A 119 13.88 -2.07 -1.47
N LEU A 120 12.87 -1.35 -1.98
CA LEU A 120 12.83 -1.00 -3.40
C LEU A 120 14.03 -0.12 -3.78
N ARG A 121 14.39 0.83 -2.93
CA ARG A 121 15.57 1.69 -3.12
C ARG A 121 16.86 0.86 -3.22
N ALA A 122 17.03 -0.14 -2.35
CA ALA A 122 18.19 -1.04 -2.39
C ALA A 122 18.25 -1.87 -3.67
N ILE A 123 17.10 -2.39 -4.13
CA ILE A 123 17.00 -3.15 -5.38
C ILE A 123 17.33 -2.24 -6.58
N LEU A 124 16.82 -1.00 -6.60
CA LEU A 124 17.12 -0.05 -7.66
C LEU A 124 18.60 0.34 -7.68
N LEU A 125 19.24 0.58 -6.53
CA LEU A 125 20.67 0.83 -6.45
C LEU A 125 21.49 -0.35 -6.99
N GLU A 126 21.09 -1.58 -6.69
CA GLU A 126 21.68 -2.77 -7.30
C GLU A 126 21.55 -2.71 -8.83
N MET A 127 20.37 -2.41 -9.37
CA MET A 127 20.15 -2.32 -10.81
C MET A 127 20.95 -1.21 -11.50
N ILE A 128 21.07 -0.04 -10.86
CA ILE A 128 21.84 1.12 -11.34
C ILE A 128 23.32 0.73 -11.47
N TYR A 129 23.87 0.09 -10.45
CA TYR A 129 25.30 -0.23 -10.37
C TYR A 129 25.66 -1.66 -10.76
N ARG A 130 24.70 -2.48 -11.22
CA ARG A 130 24.88 -3.91 -11.54
C ARG A 130 26.05 -4.19 -12.47
N LYS A 131 26.26 -3.32 -13.46
CA LYS A 131 27.32 -3.43 -14.47
C LYS A 131 28.61 -2.68 -14.09
N ARG A 132 28.69 -2.19 -12.85
CA ARG A 132 29.79 -1.37 -12.31
C ARG A 132 30.32 -1.93 -10.99
N PRO A 133 30.99 -3.10 -11.02
CA PRO A 133 31.44 -3.78 -9.80
C PRO A 133 32.53 -3.01 -9.03
N GLN A 134 33.25 -2.10 -9.71
CA GLN A 134 34.30 -1.28 -9.13
C GLN A 134 34.06 0.19 -9.49
N LEU A 135 33.78 0.99 -8.47
CA LEU A 135 33.74 2.46 -8.56
C LEU A 135 35.06 3.02 -8.02
N ALA A 136 35.43 4.23 -8.44
CA ALA A 136 36.60 4.88 -7.88
C ALA A 136 36.29 5.32 -6.43
N ALA A 137 37.26 5.17 -5.53
CA ALA A 137 37.12 5.64 -4.16
C ALA A 137 36.81 7.15 -4.16
N GLY A 138 35.78 7.56 -3.40
CA GLY A 138 35.32 8.95 -3.34
C GLY A 138 34.30 9.34 -4.42
N THR A 139 33.86 8.42 -5.28
CA THR A 139 32.73 8.68 -6.20
C THR A 139 31.44 8.85 -5.41
N ALA A 140 30.73 9.97 -5.62
CA ALA A 140 29.40 10.16 -5.05
C ALA A 140 28.40 9.23 -5.74
N PHE A 141 27.56 8.56 -4.94
CA PHE A 141 26.54 7.67 -5.47
C PHE A 141 25.30 8.46 -5.91
N ILE A 142 24.73 8.05 -7.03
CA ILE A 142 23.47 8.60 -7.53
C ILE A 142 22.36 7.73 -6.97
N GLU A 143 21.47 8.38 -6.24
CA GLU A 143 20.28 7.76 -5.68
C GLU A 143 19.21 7.58 -6.76
N PRO A 144 18.42 6.49 -6.72
CA PRO A 144 17.23 6.39 -7.55
C PRO A 144 16.28 7.55 -7.23
N PRO A 145 15.70 8.22 -8.25
CA PRO A 145 14.77 9.31 -8.02
C PRO A 145 13.56 8.88 -7.19
N ASP A 146 13.11 9.72 -6.26
CA ASP A 146 11.97 9.42 -5.38
C ASP A 146 10.70 9.08 -6.17
N TRP A 147 10.43 9.77 -7.28
CA TRP A 147 9.27 9.50 -8.13
C TRP A 147 9.27 8.07 -8.70
N LEU A 148 10.45 7.50 -8.94
CA LEU A 148 10.56 6.14 -9.46
C LEU A 148 10.20 5.14 -8.35
N ILE A 149 10.65 5.40 -7.13
CA ILE A 149 10.35 4.57 -5.97
C ILE A 149 8.85 4.64 -5.65
N ASP A 150 8.33 5.85 -5.43
CA ASP A 150 6.93 6.08 -5.07
C ASP A 150 5.95 5.60 -6.16
N GLY A 151 6.26 5.88 -7.43
CA GLY A 151 5.40 5.46 -8.54
C GLY A 151 5.41 3.96 -8.76
N THR A 152 6.55 3.29 -8.56
CA THR A 152 6.63 1.83 -8.64
C THR A 152 5.86 1.15 -7.50
N LEU A 153 6.00 1.64 -6.26
CA LEU A 153 5.23 1.12 -5.13
C LEU A 153 3.73 1.33 -5.32
N ALA A 154 3.30 2.50 -5.80
CA ALA A 154 1.89 2.77 -6.10
C ALA A 154 1.31 1.85 -7.19
N LEU A 155 2.15 1.32 -8.08
CA LEU A 155 1.76 0.34 -9.09
C LEU A 155 1.81 -1.11 -8.60
N ALA A 156 2.41 -1.39 -7.44
CA ALA A 156 2.50 -2.74 -6.91
C ALA A 156 1.09 -3.33 -6.64
N PRO A 157 0.90 -4.64 -6.86
CA PRO A 157 -0.36 -5.31 -6.51
C PRO A 157 -0.70 -5.13 -5.02
N GLY A 158 -1.99 -5.01 -4.70
CA GLY A 158 -2.49 -4.88 -3.33
C GLY A 158 -2.46 -3.47 -2.74
N HIS A 159 -1.84 -2.48 -3.41
CA HIS A 159 -1.85 -1.09 -2.96
C HIS A 159 -3.15 -0.38 -3.37
N ASP A 160 -3.78 0.30 -2.42
CA ASP A 160 -4.97 1.12 -2.71
C ASP A 160 -4.56 2.40 -3.46
N ARG A 161 -4.97 2.47 -4.73
CA ARG A 161 -4.75 3.63 -5.59
C ARG A 161 -5.83 4.69 -5.43
N GLY A 162 -6.94 4.37 -4.75
CA GLY A 162 -8.10 5.23 -4.58
C GLY A 162 -7.73 6.56 -3.95
N GLN A 163 -6.97 6.54 -2.85
CA GLN A 163 -6.50 7.75 -2.16
C GLN A 163 -5.62 8.63 -3.04
N LEU A 164 -4.73 8.05 -3.85
CA LEU A 164 -3.84 8.79 -4.75
C LEU A 164 -4.63 9.45 -5.88
N VAL A 165 -5.59 8.73 -6.47
CA VAL A 165 -6.46 9.27 -7.52
C VAL A 165 -7.37 10.36 -6.95
N GLU A 166 -7.94 10.17 -5.76
CA GLU A 166 -8.76 11.19 -5.09
C GLU A 166 -7.96 12.48 -4.86
N ALA A 167 -6.72 12.37 -4.39
CA ALA A 167 -5.82 13.51 -4.23
C ALA A 167 -5.60 14.27 -5.56
N LEU A 168 -5.45 13.55 -6.68
CA LEU A 168 -5.33 14.16 -8.01
C LEU A 168 -6.63 14.82 -8.49
N THR A 169 -7.79 14.29 -8.10
CA THR A 169 -9.07 14.92 -8.47
C THR A 169 -9.33 16.21 -7.70
N ALA A 170 -8.87 16.27 -6.44
CA ALA A 170 -9.05 17.43 -5.56
C ALA A 170 -8.16 18.63 -5.92
N THR A 171 -7.07 18.42 -6.68
CA THR A 171 -6.19 19.51 -7.12
C THR A 171 -6.58 20.04 -8.50
N GLU A 172 -6.67 21.37 -8.62
CA GLU A 172 -6.89 22.06 -9.90
C GLU A 172 -5.57 22.49 -10.56
N ASN A 173 -4.51 22.70 -9.75
CA ASN A 173 -3.21 23.15 -10.23
C ASN A 173 -2.25 21.98 -10.39
N THR A 174 -2.03 21.55 -11.63
CA THR A 174 -1.03 20.53 -11.97
C THR A 174 0.34 21.20 -12.21
N PRO A 175 1.43 20.71 -11.57
CA PRO A 175 2.77 21.22 -11.85
C PRO A 175 3.17 20.84 -13.27
N THR A 176 4.09 21.61 -13.86
CA THR A 176 4.74 21.16 -15.09
C THR A 176 5.61 19.94 -14.82
N LEU A 177 5.85 19.10 -15.83
CA LEU A 177 6.68 17.90 -15.70
C LEU A 177 8.07 18.24 -15.17
N GLU A 178 8.69 19.31 -15.69
CA GLU A 178 9.99 19.80 -15.22
C GLU A 178 9.96 20.19 -13.73
N LYS A 179 8.94 20.95 -13.31
CA LYS A 179 8.78 21.34 -11.91
C LYS A 179 8.59 20.13 -11.01
N PHE A 180 7.79 19.16 -11.44
CA PHE A 180 7.58 17.91 -10.71
C PHE A 180 8.89 17.12 -10.55
N LEU A 181 9.66 16.95 -11.61
CA LEU A 181 10.94 16.23 -11.56
C LEU A 181 11.98 16.88 -10.64
N GLN A 182 11.88 18.19 -10.41
CA GLN A 182 12.76 18.94 -9.49
C GLN A 182 12.23 19.00 -8.05
N GLN A 183 10.99 18.55 -7.78
CA GLN A 183 10.43 18.56 -6.43
C GLN A 183 11.16 17.57 -5.51
N ARG A 184 11.37 18.00 -4.26
CA ARG A 184 11.97 17.19 -3.20
C ARG A 184 10.88 16.76 -2.21
N PRO A 185 10.49 15.48 -2.14
CA PRO A 185 9.39 15.05 -1.27
C PRO A 185 9.70 15.21 0.23
N ALA A 186 10.98 15.22 0.62
CA ALA A 186 11.40 15.38 2.02
C ALA A 186 11.00 16.73 2.65
N ILE A 187 10.80 17.78 1.84
CA ILE A 187 10.40 19.11 2.31
C ILE A 187 8.89 19.37 2.19
N LEU A 188 8.13 18.41 1.62
CA LEU A 188 6.69 18.55 1.45
C LEU A 188 5.97 18.18 2.75
N ASP A 189 4.82 18.83 2.98
CA ASP A 189 3.89 18.47 4.02
C ASP A 189 3.16 17.15 3.72
N SER A 190 2.31 16.69 4.64
CA SER A 190 1.62 15.40 4.48
C SER A 190 0.75 15.34 3.21
N ALA A 191 0.00 16.40 2.91
CA ALA A 191 -0.84 16.49 1.72
C ALA A 191 0.00 16.56 0.44
N GLY A 192 1.07 17.37 0.43
CA GLY A 192 2.01 17.46 -0.67
C GLY A 192 2.72 16.14 -0.97
N ARG A 193 3.05 15.34 0.05
CA ARG A 193 3.62 14.00 -0.14
C ARG A 193 2.64 13.02 -0.79
N VAL A 194 1.35 13.06 -0.44
CA VAL A 194 0.32 12.25 -1.10
C VAL A 194 0.18 12.65 -2.57
N LEU A 195 0.14 13.95 -2.86
CA LEU A 195 0.11 14.46 -4.24
C LEU A 195 1.37 14.07 -5.02
N TYR A 196 2.55 14.18 -4.43
CA TYR A 196 3.81 13.75 -5.04
C TYR A 196 3.77 12.27 -5.41
N ARG A 197 3.28 11.40 -4.53
CA ARG A 197 3.10 9.96 -4.80
C ARG A 197 2.11 9.73 -5.94
N ALA A 198 1.04 10.51 -6.02
CA ALA A 198 0.06 10.39 -7.09
C ALA A 198 0.61 10.87 -8.45
N TYR A 199 1.40 11.94 -8.47
CA TYR A 199 2.15 12.37 -9.67
C TYR A 199 3.21 11.35 -10.09
N SER A 200 3.87 10.72 -9.11
CA SER A 200 4.85 9.65 -9.34
C SER A 200 4.21 8.41 -9.98
N LEU A 201 3.02 8.01 -9.50
CA LEU A 201 2.19 6.98 -10.11
C LEU A 201 1.88 7.32 -11.57
N ALA A 202 1.39 8.53 -11.84
CA ALA A 202 1.05 8.98 -13.20
C ALA A 202 2.26 8.97 -14.14
N LEU A 203 3.44 9.41 -13.65
CA LEU A 203 4.67 9.41 -14.43
C LEU A 203 5.11 7.98 -14.77
N VAL A 204 5.22 7.08 -13.78
CA VAL A 204 5.66 5.71 -14.04
C VAL A 204 4.67 5.00 -14.96
N GLN A 205 3.36 5.17 -14.77
CA GLN A 205 2.34 4.60 -15.65
C GLN A 205 2.47 5.11 -17.09
N MET A 206 2.65 6.42 -17.28
CA MET A 206 2.88 7.03 -18.59
C MET A 206 4.14 6.46 -19.29
N LEU A 207 5.22 6.25 -18.54
CA LEU A 207 6.46 5.68 -19.10
C LEU A 207 6.33 4.20 -19.49
N LEU A 208 5.38 3.48 -18.88
CA LEU A 208 5.11 2.06 -19.13
C LEU A 208 4.07 1.80 -20.22
N GLU A 209 3.24 2.79 -20.56
CA GLU A 209 2.14 2.66 -21.53
C GLU A 209 2.60 2.26 -22.95
N PRO A 210 3.71 2.79 -23.50
CA PRO A 210 4.25 2.32 -24.77
C PRO A 210 4.63 0.84 -24.71
N LYS A 211 4.53 0.13 -25.86
CA LYS A 211 4.85 -1.31 -25.94
C LYS A 211 6.28 -1.65 -25.48
N ASP A 212 7.22 -0.73 -25.67
CA ASP A 212 8.62 -0.82 -25.29
C ASP A 212 8.95 -0.05 -23.99
N GLY A 213 7.95 0.52 -23.31
CA GLY A 213 8.10 1.35 -22.11
C GLY A 213 8.84 0.63 -20.98
N ALA A 214 8.45 -0.61 -20.67
CA ALA A 214 9.11 -1.43 -19.65
C ALA A 214 10.61 -1.65 -19.92
N ALA A 215 10.97 -1.94 -21.18
CA ALA A 215 12.37 -2.13 -21.58
C ALA A 215 13.15 -0.80 -21.53
N ARG A 216 12.51 0.31 -21.92
CA ARG A 216 13.12 1.65 -21.85
C ARG A 216 13.33 2.10 -20.41
N LEU A 217 12.40 1.82 -19.51
CA LEU A 217 12.53 2.13 -18.08
C LEU A 217 13.66 1.31 -17.45
N ALA A 218 13.77 0.03 -17.77
CA ALA A 218 14.91 -0.79 -17.32
C ALA A 218 16.26 -0.23 -17.84
N GLN A 219 16.30 0.23 -19.09
CA GLN A 219 17.50 0.86 -19.66
C GLN A 219 17.80 2.22 -19.02
N TYR A 220 16.77 3.02 -18.70
CA TYR A 220 16.90 4.27 -17.96
C TYR A 220 17.54 4.02 -16.59
N ILE A 221 17.00 3.07 -15.82
CA ILE A 221 17.53 2.71 -14.50
C ILE A 221 19.01 2.33 -14.57
N GLY A 222 19.40 1.46 -15.53
CA GLY A 222 20.80 1.07 -15.70
C GLY A 222 21.74 2.18 -16.20
N ARG A 223 21.22 3.36 -16.56
CA ARG A 223 21.98 4.54 -17.01
C ARG A 223 21.96 5.67 -15.99
N LEU A 224 21.21 5.56 -14.90
CA LEU A 224 21.14 6.61 -13.87
C LEU A 224 22.50 6.95 -13.25
N SER A 225 23.44 6.01 -13.22
CA SER A 225 24.80 6.28 -12.77
C SER A 225 25.58 7.26 -13.65
N ASP A 226 25.13 7.49 -14.88
CA ASP A 226 25.66 8.47 -15.84
C ASP A 226 24.69 9.63 -16.09
N ALA A 227 23.66 9.77 -15.26
CA ALA A 227 22.65 10.79 -15.41
C ALA A 227 23.27 12.19 -15.41
N SER A 228 22.69 13.07 -16.21
CA SER A 228 23.02 14.49 -16.17
C SER A 228 22.35 15.14 -14.97
N ASN A 229 22.67 16.42 -14.72
CA ASN A 229 21.99 17.21 -13.69
C ASN A 229 20.56 17.62 -14.10
N ASP A 230 20.11 17.27 -15.31
CA ASP A 230 18.77 17.57 -15.82
C ASP A 230 17.97 16.27 -16.07
N PRO A 231 17.10 15.88 -15.11
CA PRO A 231 16.30 14.66 -15.22
C PRO A 231 15.40 14.63 -16.45
N LEU A 232 14.90 15.78 -16.91
CA LEU A 232 14.00 15.85 -18.06
C LEU A 232 14.76 15.54 -19.34
N THR A 233 15.98 16.04 -19.49
CA THR A 233 16.85 15.73 -20.63
C THR A 233 17.16 14.24 -20.69
N ASP A 234 17.48 13.61 -19.56
CA ASP A 234 17.76 12.18 -19.50
C ASP A 234 16.53 11.32 -19.86
N LEU A 235 15.35 11.73 -19.40
CA LEU A 235 14.08 11.08 -19.77
C LEU A 235 13.79 11.24 -21.28
N LYS A 236 13.97 12.43 -21.84
CA LYS A 236 13.77 12.69 -23.29
C LYS A 236 14.73 11.88 -24.17
N ALA A 237 15.95 11.65 -23.70
CA ALA A 237 16.91 10.82 -24.41
C ALA A 237 16.40 9.37 -24.56
N GLN A 238 15.80 8.83 -23.48
CA GLN A 238 15.41 7.43 -23.40
C GLN A 238 13.97 7.15 -23.89
N PHE A 239 13.05 8.10 -23.74
CA PHE A 239 11.63 7.96 -24.05
C PHE A 239 11.20 8.87 -25.22
N PRO A 240 10.91 8.31 -26.40
CA PRO A 240 10.50 9.09 -27.58
C PRO A 240 9.25 9.93 -27.36
N LEU A 241 8.31 9.45 -26.53
CA LEU A 241 7.06 10.14 -26.21
C LEU A 241 7.26 11.52 -25.57
N LEU A 242 8.43 11.78 -24.97
CA LEU A 242 8.73 13.04 -24.30
C LEU A 242 9.49 14.04 -25.19
N ARG A 243 9.87 13.70 -26.43
CA ARG A 243 10.79 14.54 -27.22
C ARG A 243 10.17 15.84 -27.72
N SER A 244 8.94 15.79 -28.23
CA SER A 244 8.21 16.96 -28.76
C SER A 244 7.18 17.49 -27.75
N ASP A 245 6.35 16.59 -27.22
CA ASP A 245 5.10 16.97 -26.55
C ASP A 245 5.07 16.47 -25.10
N ALA A 246 6.20 16.56 -24.40
CA ALA A 246 6.34 16.06 -23.03
C ALA A 246 5.25 16.59 -22.10
N GLU A 247 4.95 17.88 -22.23
CA GLU A 247 4.01 18.57 -21.35
C GLU A 247 2.57 18.22 -21.66
N GLU A 248 2.22 18.12 -22.94
CA GLU A 248 0.88 17.66 -23.37
C GLU A 248 0.66 16.20 -22.97
N THR A 249 1.67 15.35 -23.12
CA THR A 249 1.62 13.93 -22.74
C THR A 249 1.48 13.79 -21.21
N TRP A 250 2.22 14.61 -20.45
CA TRP A 250 2.11 14.68 -19.00
C TRP A 250 0.70 15.06 -18.55
N GLN A 251 0.14 16.16 -19.08
CA GLN A 251 -1.22 16.58 -18.73
C GLN A 251 -2.26 15.55 -19.15
N SER A 252 -2.10 14.92 -20.32
CA SER A 252 -3.00 13.86 -20.79
C SER A 252 -3.00 12.64 -19.86
N SER A 253 -1.82 12.20 -19.38
CA SER A 253 -1.69 11.13 -18.40
C SER A 253 -2.42 11.47 -17.08
N LEU A 254 -2.24 12.69 -16.57
CA LEU A 254 -2.94 13.16 -15.37
C LEU A 254 -4.46 13.19 -15.56
N HIS A 255 -4.93 13.67 -16.71
CA HIS A 255 -6.36 13.65 -17.04
C HIS A 255 -6.92 12.23 -17.13
N GLN A 256 -6.20 11.30 -17.76
CA GLN A 256 -6.59 9.89 -17.84
C GLN A 256 -6.66 9.25 -16.46
N LEU A 257 -5.69 9.52 -15.58
CA LEU A 257 -5.66 8.98 -14.22
C LEU A 257 -6.78 9.56 -13.35
N ARG A 258 -7.06 10.86 -13.43
CA ARG A 258 -8.22 11.50 -12.76
C ARG A 258 -9.54 10.89 -13.24
N ASN A 259 -9.63 10.56 -14.52
CA ASN A 259 -10.80 9.93 -15.12
C ASN A 259 -10.86 8.41 -14.86
N PHE A 260 -9.79 7.77 -14.37
CA PHE A 260 -9.75 6.33 -14.13
C PHE A 260 -10.77 5.90 -13.05
N GLN A 261 -11.02 6.74 -12.03
CA GLN A 261 -12.12 6.54 -11.08
C GLN A 261 -13.51 6.57 -11.74
N ALA A 262 -13.68 7.17 -12.93
CA ALA A 262 -14.94 7.13 -13.64
C ALA A 262 -15.21 5.76 -14.32
N TYR A 263 -14.17 4.95 -14.53
CA TYR A 263 -14.25 3.66 -15.23
C TYR A 263 -13.96 2.43 -14.36
N GLN A 264 -13.36 2.61 -13.18
CA GLN A 264 -13.20 1.51 -12.22
C GLN A 264 -14.57 1.21 -11.60
N LEU A 265 -15.10 0.02 -11.92
CA LEU A 265 -16.33 -0.45 -11.33
C LEU A 265 -16.10 -0.70 -9.85
N LEU A 266 -16.95 -0.11 -9.01
CA LEU A 266 -17.02 -0.41 -7.60
C LEU A 266 -17.22 -1.92 -7.42
N THR A 267 -16.55 -2.49 -6.42
CA THR A 267 -16.86 -3.85 -5.96
C THR A 267 -18.34 -3.95 -5.54
N PHE A 268 -18.84 -5.17 -5.36
CA PHE A 268 -20.22 -5.33 -4.92
C PHE A 268 -20.46 -4.67 -3.56
N ALA A 269 -19.56 -4.87 -2.59
CA ALA A 269 -19.67 -4.30 -1.25
C ALA A 269 -19.63 -2.76 -1.26
N GLU A 270 -18.70 -2.17 -2.01
CA GLU A 270 -18.62 -0.70 -2.16
C GLU A 270 -19.86 -0.13 -2.85
N SER A 271 -20.36 -0.82 -3.89
CA SER A 271 -21.58 -0.45 -4.60
C SER A 271 -22.80 -0.51 -3.69
N GLU A 272 -22.91 -1.54 -2.85
CA GLU A 272 -24.00 -1.70 -1.90
C GLU A 272 -23.97 -0.60 -0.84
N ARG A 273 -22.80 -0.33 -0.26
CA ARG A 273 -22.62 0.73 0.74
C ARG A 273 -23.00 2.10 0.16
N ARG A 274 -22.47 2.44 -1.02
CA ARG A 274 -22.75 3.70 -1.71
C ARG A 274 -24.23 3.83 -2.08
N LEU A 275 -24.86 2.76 -2.57
CA LEU A 275 -26.30 2.76 -2.84
C LEU A 275 -27.10 3.00 -1.55
N GLY A 276 -26.72 2.36 -0.44
CA GLY A 276 -27.33 2.57 0.88
C GLY A 276 -27.24 4.03 1.35
N GLU A 277 -26.08 4.67 1.16
CA GLU A 277 -25.86 6.09 1.45
C GLU A 277 -26.76 6.99 0.58
N LEU A 278 -26.85 6.73 -0.72
CA LEU A 278 -27.69 7.51 -1.65
C LEU A 278 -29.19 7.40 -1.33
N LEU A 279 -29.66 6.23 -0.90
CA LEU A 279 -31.07 6.01 -0.59
C LEU A 279 -31.54 6.73 0.70
N GLN A 280 -30.63 7.32 1.46
CA GLN A 280 -30.93 8.20 2.58
C GLN A 280 -31.14 9.64 2.07
N VAL A 281 -32.39 10.00 1.77
CA VAL A 281 -32.71 11.34 1.25
C VAL A 281 -32.53 12.38 2.36
N LYS A 282 -31.55 13.27 2.18
CA LYS A 282 -31.36 14.44 3.03
C LYS A 282 -32.21 15.59 2.49
N ALA A 283 -33.30 15.92 3.17
CA ALA A 283 -34.10 17.10 2.88
C ALA A 283 -33.94 18.12 4.01
N SER A 284 -33.46 19.32 3.68
CA SER A 284 -33.46 20.46 4.60
C SER A 284 -34.75 21.24 4.46
N GLU A 285 -35.39 21.54 5.59
CA GLU A 285 -36.40 22.59 5.70
C GLU A 285 -35.72 23.86 6.22
N ALA A 286 -36.17 25.04 5.77
CA ALA A 286 -35.68 26.30 6.29
C ALA A 286 -35.93 26.34 7.82
N ASN A 287 -34.88 26.59 8.61
CA ASN A 287 -34.82 26.61 10.07
C ASN A 287 -34.80 25.28 10.85
N ARG A 288 -34.50 24.12 10.23
CA ARG A 288 -34.22 22.87 10.97
C ARG A 288 -33.04 22.07 10.41
N PRO A 289 -32.32 21.29 11.24
CA PRO A 289 -31.27 20.39 10.76
C PRO A 289 -31.86 19.37 9.77
N PRO A 290 -31.08 18.94 8.76
CA PRO A 290 -31.54 18.05 7.71
C PRO A 290 -32.04 16.72 8.28
N LYS A 291 -33.29 16.35 7.94
CA LYS A 291 -33.87 15.08 8.38
C LYS A 291 -33.55 14.00 7.35
N LEU A 292 -32.78 12.98 7.75
CA LEU A 292 -32.64 11.76 6.94
C LEU A 292 -34.00 11.08 6.84
N THR A 293 -34.49 10.94 5.61
CA THR A 293 -35.76 10.24 5.34
C THR A 293 -35.53 9.24 4.22
N SER A 294 -35.86 7.96 4.44
CA SER A 294 -35.68 6.94 3.40
C SER A 294 -36.67 7.14 2.26
N VAL A 295 -36.30 6.71 1.05
CA VAL A 295 -37.20 6.70 -0.13
C VAL A 295 -38.50 5.94 0.15
N ALA A 296 -38.45 4.89 0.98
CA ALA A 296 -39.60 4.10 1.39
C ALA A 296 -40.61 4.88 2.22
N GLU A 297 -40.14 5.74 3.14
CA GLU A 297 -41.01 6.61 3.92
C GLU A 297 -41.64 7.70 3.04
N LEU A 298 -40.88 8.25 2.08
CA LEU A 298 -41.40 9.22 1.12
C LEU A 298 -42.45 8.62 0.16
N ALA A 299 -42.37 7.32 -0.12
CA ALA A 299 -43.35 6.63 -0.96
C ALA A 299 -44.72 6.46 -0.27
N LYS A 300 -44.76 6.40 1.07
CA LYS A 300 -45.99 6.22 1.87
C LYS A 300 -46.78 7.52 2.05
N ARG A 301 -46.14 8.69 1.93
CA ARG A 301 -46.74 10.01 2.20
C ARG A 301 -46.64 10.96 1.01
N LYS A 302 -47.17 12.18 1.18
CA LYS A 302 -47.03 13.26 0.19
C LYS A 302 -45.72 14.02 0.43
N PRO A 303 -44.73 13.95 -0.49
CA PRO A 303 -43.48 14.68 -0.32
C PRO A 303 -43.71 16.19 -0.44
N SER A 304 -43.01 16.96 0.40
CA SER A 304 -42.94 18.41 0.37
C SER A 304 -42.22 18.93 -0.88
N ALA A 305 -42.23 20.25 -1.12
CA ALA A 305 -41.51 20.83 -2.25
C ALA A 305 -39.99 20.54 -2.18
N ASN A 306 -39.40 20.63 -0.98
CA ASN A 306 -37.99 20.35 -0.76
C ASN A 306 -37.66 18.86 -0.92
N GLU A 307 -38.55 17.97 -0.46
CA GLU A 307 -38.38 16.53 -0.66
C GLU A 307 -38.50 16.12 -2.14
N LYS A 308 -39.35 16.80 -2.93
CA LYS A 308 -39.42 16.58 -4.38
C LYS A 308 -38.13 17.02 -5.08
N MET A 309 -37.52 18.14 -4.67
CA MET A 309 -36.22 18.56 -5.19
C MET A 309 -35.13 17.55 -4.82
N ALA A 310 -35.11 17.09 -3.57
CA ALA A 310 -34.17 16.05 -3.13
C ALA A 310 -34.36 14.72 -3.88
N LEU A 311 -35.60 14.31 -4.16
CA LEU A 311 -35.90 13.12 -4.98
C LEU A 311 -35.46 13.28 -6.45
N ASN A 312 -35.58 14.48 -7.02
CA ASN A 312 -35.02 14.76 -8.35
C ASN A 312 -33.49 14.69 -8.33
N ASN A 313 -32.82 15.28 -7.34
CA ASN A 313 -31.36 15.20 -7.21
C ASN A 313 -30.90 13.76 -7.05
N LEU A 314 -31.56 12.98 -6.17
CA LEU A 314 -31.31 11.55 -6.01
C LEU A 314 -31.44 10.79 -7.33
N SER A 315 -32.47 11.09 -8.14
CA SER A 315 -32.62 10.46 -9.45
C SER A 315 -31.44 10.76 -10.39
N HIS A 316 -30.86 11.95 -10.34
CA HIS A 316 -29.68 12.29 -11.15
C HIS A 316 -28.41 11.63 -10.59
N GLU A 317 -28.23 11.63 -9.28
CA GLU A 317 -27.10 10.96 -8.61
C GLU A 317 -27.09 9.46 -8.88
N LEU A 318 -28.25 8.80 -8.87
CA LEU A 318 -28.37 7.38 -9.21
C LEU A 318 -28.05 7.10 -10.69
N LEU A 319 -28.33 8.02 -11.61
CA LEU A 319 -27.93 7.88 -13.01
C LEU A 319 -26.40 7.92 -13.18
N VAL A 320 -25.73 8.81 -12.44
CA VAL A 320 -24.26 8.88 -12.42
C VAL A 320 -23.67 7.64 -11.77
N PHE A 321 -24.21 7.22 -10.61
CA PHE A 321 -23.77 6.03 -9.88
C PHE A 321 -23.82 4.76 -10.74
N VAL A 322 -24.84 4.58 -11.57
CA VAL A 322 -24.98 3.40 -12.45
C VAL A 322 -23.79 3.18 -13.38
N VAL A 323 -23.07 4.24 -13.75
CA VAL A 323 -21.86 4.13 -14.60
C VAL A 323 -20.73 3.40 -13.85
N GLN A 324 -20.57 3.71 -12.56
CA GLN A 324 -19.50 3.19 -11.70
C GLN A 324 -19.92 1.95 -10.87
N ALA A 325 -21.22 1.70 -10.72
CA ALA A 325 -21.74 0.60 -9.92
C ALA A 325 -21.36 -0.77 -10.50
N ASN A 326 -21.19 -1.75 -9.61
CA ASN A 326 -21.05 -3.15 -9.96
C ASN A 326 -22.15 -3.58 -10.96
N PRO A 327 -21.82 -4.30 -12.05
CA PRO A 327 -22.77 -4.63 -13.11
C PRO A 327 -24.07 -5.26 -12.63
N VAL A 328 -24.01 -6.06 -11.56
CA VAL A 328 -25.16 -6.80 -11.01
C VAL A 328 -26.11 -5.89 -10.22
N LEU A 329 -25.61 -4.78 -9.65
CA LEU A 329 -26.42 -3.78 -8.94
C LEU A 329 -27.02 -2.71 -9.85
N ARG A 330 -26.52 -2.54 -11.08
CA ARG A 330 -27.01 -1.52 -12.02
C ARG A 330 -28.52 -1.55 -12.28
N PRO A 331 -29.16 -2.72 -12.49
CA PRO A 331 -30.61 -2.77 -12.71
C PRO A 331 -31.40 -2.26 -11.49
N ILE A 332 -30.95 -2.60 -10.28
CA ILE A 332 -31.59 -2.18 -9.02
C ILE A 332 -31.44 -0.67 -8.82
N ALA A 333 -30.23 -0.14 -9.03
CA ALA A 333 -29.96 1.30 -8.92
C ALA A 333 -30.78 2.14 -9.92
N ARG A 334 -30.92 1.66 -11.17
CA ARG A 334 -31.79 2.29 -12.17
C ARG A 334 -33.25 2.32 -11.72
N GLU A 335 -33.74 1.21 -11.17
CA GLU A 335 -35.13 1.13 -10.71
C GLU A 335 -35.42 2.06 -9.52
N TYR A 336 -34.48 2.20 -8.59
CA TYR A 336 -34.56 3.22 -7.54
C TYR A 336 -34.60 4.64 -8.11
N GLY A 337 -33.78 4.93 -9.13
CA GLY A 337 -33.78 6.23 -9.81
C GLY A 337 -35.13 6.55 -10.48
N GLU A 338 -35.72 5.58 -11.17
CA GLU A 338 -37.05 5.73 -11.77
C GLU A 338 -38.14 5.98 -10.71
N ILE A 339 -38.10 5.25 -9.60
CA ILE A 339 -39.03 5.44 -8.48
C ILE A 339 -38.88 6.85 -7.89
N ALA A 340 -37.65 7.31 -7.68
CA ALA A 340 -37.37 8.66 -7.18
C ALA A 340 -37.93 9.73 -8.12
N ALA A 341 -37.71 9.60 -9.43
CA ALA A 341 -38.24 10.52 -10.44
C ALA A 341 -39.78 10.54 -10.48
N LEU A 342 -40.43 9.37 -10.34
CA LEU A 342 -41.89 9.29 -10.29
C LEU A 342 -42.46 9.95 -9.03
N LEU A 343 -41.82 9.73 -7.87
CA LEU A 343 -42.20 10.33 -6.60
C LEU A 343 -42.01 11.86 -6.62
N ALA A 344 -40.93 12.36 -7.22
CA ALA A 344 -40.68 13.78 -7.41
C ALA A 344 -41.79 14.45 -8.26
N ARG A 345 -42.24 13.75 -9.31
CA ARG A 345 -43.38 14.16 -10.15
C ARG A 345 -44.75 13.97 -9.47
N GLY A 346 -44.79 13.43 -8.26
CA GLY A 346 -46.00 13.22 -7.47
C GLY A 346 -46.83 11.99 -7.88
N LYS A 347 -46.31 11.14 -8.77
CA LYS A 347 -46.95 9.86 -9.12
C LYS A 347 -46.66 8.84 -8.02
N ARG A 348 -47.69 8.23 -7.42
CA ARG A 348 -47.51 7.26 -6.31
C ARG A 348 -48.23 5.93 -6.48
N ARG A 349 -49.12 5.83 -7.47
CA ARG A 349 -49.92 4.63 -7.69
C ARG A 349 -49.01 3.44 -7.96
N GLY A 350 -49.11 2.40 -7.12
CA GLY A 350 -48.33 1.17 -7.25
C GLY A 350 -46.85 1.25 -6.85
N ILE A 351 -46.34 2.43 -6.46
CA ILE A 351 -44.92 2.60 -6.11
C ILE A 351 -44.56 1.83 -4.85
N VAL A 352 -45.42 1.82 -3.83
CA VAL A 352 -45.16 1.09 -2.57
C VAL A 352 -44.93 -0.41 -2.83
N LYS A 353 -45.76 -1.02 -3.69
CA LYS A 353 -45.61 -2.44 -4.07
C LYS A 353 -44.37 -2.68 -4.94
N ARG A 354 -44.04 -1.75 -5.83
CA ARG A 354 -42.84 -1.83 -6.67
C ARG A 354 -41.57 -1.75 -5.81
N LEU A 355 -41.54 -0.81 -4.86
CA LEU A 355 -40.43 -0.59 -3.95
C LEU A 355 -40.21 -1.78 -3.01
N SER A 356 -41.27 -2.37 -2.45
CA SER A 356 -41.13 -3.55 -1.58
C SER A 356 -40.58 -4.77 -2.34
N ARG A 357 -40.99 -4.97 -3.59
CA ARG A 357 -40.42 -6.01 -4.47
C ARG A 357 -38.95 -5.73 -4.76
N LEU A 358 -38.59 -4.49 -5.06
CA LEU A 358 -37.22 -4.08 -5.33
C LEU A 358 -36.32 -4.29 -4.10
N GLU A 359 -36.77 -3.87 -2.91
CA GLU A 359 -36.05 -4.09 -1.64
C GLU A 359 -35.84 -5.58 -1.35
N THR A 360 -36.84 -6.42 -1.62
CA THR A 360 -36.71 -7.88 -1.46
C THR A 360 -35.65 -8.43 -2.41
N THR A 361 -35.66 -7.98 -3.67
CA THR A 361 -34.71 -8.42 -4.70
C THR A 361 -33.30 -7.96 -4.36
N HIS A 362 -33.15 -6.71 -3.89
CA HIS A 362 -31.89 -6.14 -3.43
C HIS A 362 -31.30 -6.93 -2.25
N LYS A 363 -32.11 -7.26 -1.23
CA LYS A 363 -31.66 -8.07 -0.08
C LYS A 363 -31.25 -9.49 -0.49
N GLN A 364 -32.01 -10.13 -1.36
CA GLN A 364 -31.66 -11.47 -1.87
C GLN A 364 -30.35 -11.44 -2.66
N LEU A 365 -30.12 -10.39 -3.45
CA LEU A 365 -28.88 -10.23 -4.19
C LEU A 365 -27.69 -10.02 -3.24
N ALA A 366 -27.83 -9.15 -2.25
CA ALA A 366 -26.80 -8.88 -1.25
C ALA A 366 -26.40 -10.13 -0.49
N SER A 367 -27.38 -10.90 0.00
CA SER A 367 -27.13 -12.19 0.66
C SER A 367 -26.33 -13.14 -0.22
N ARG A 368 -26.73 -13.31 -1.49
CA ARG A 368 -26.03 -14.23 -2.40
C ARG A 368 -24.60 -13.81 -2.69
N MET A 369 -24.33 -12.51 -2.83
CA MET A 369 -22.97 -12.04 -3.05
C MET A 369 -22.10 -12.19 -1.80
N SER A 370 -22.68 -11.98 -0.61
CA SER A 370 -22.01 -12.31 0.66
C SER A 370 -21.66 -13.79 0.74
N ASP A 371 -22.61 -14.69 0.42
CA ASP A 371 -22.38 -16.14 0.44
C ASP A 371 -21.25 -16.55 -0.53
N ILE A 372 -21.17 -15.90 -1.70
CA ILE A 372 -20.09 -16.12 -2.67
C ILE A 372 -18.75 -15.65 -2.11
N ASP A 373 -18.72 -14.46 -1.50
CA ASP A 373 -17.51 -13.90 -0.91
C ASP A 373 -17.01 -14.78 0.24
N ASP A 374 -17.91 -15.21 1.13
CA ASP A 374 -17.62 -16.14 2.22
C ASP A 374 -17.09 -17.49 1.71
N TYR A 375 -17.66 -18.02 0.64
CA TYR A 375 -17.17 -19.24 0.02
C TYR A 375 -15.76 -19.05 -0.59
N MET A 376 -15.52 -17.93 -1.27
CA MET A 376 -14.20 -17.62 -1.85
C MET A 376 -13.15 -17.45 -0.74
N ASN A 377 -13.52 -16.79 0.36
CA ASN A 377 -12.70 -16.62 1.55
C ASN A 377 -12.37 -17.97 2.20
N TRP A 378 -13.38 -18.83 2.40
CA TRP A 378 -13.18 -20.19 2.91
C TRP A 378 -12.28 -21.02 2.00
N PHE A 379 -12.50 -20.95 0.68
CA PHE A 379 -11.70 -21.68 -0.30
C PHE A 379 -10.25 -21.21 -0.31
N GLU A 380 -10.02 -19.91 -0.21
CA GLU A 380 -8.69 -19.34 -0.06
C GLU A 380 -8.02 -19.81 1.22
N ALA A 381 -8.72 -19.77 2.35
CA ALA A 381 -8.18 -20.15 3.65
C ALA A 381 -7.87 -21.65 3.78
N THR A 382 -8.61 -22.51 3.09
CA THR A 382 -8.55 -23.97 3.31
C THR A 382 -7.99 -24.78 2.15
N GLN A 383 -8.14 -24.33 0.91
CA GLN A 383 -7.81 -25.12 -0.28
C GLN A 383 -6.70 -24.50 -1.14
N MET A 384 -6.40 -23.21 -1.02
CA MET A 384 -5.33 -22.58 -1.81
C MET A 384 -3.95 -22.83 -1.19
N LYS A 385 -3.03 -23.39 -1.99
CA LYS A 385 -1.63 -23.62 -1.59
C LYS A 385 -0.82 -22.32 -1.47
N ASN A 386 -1.23 -21.28 -2.19
CA ASN A 386 -0.65 -19.93 -2.15
C ASN A 386 -1.82 -18.93 -2.00
N GLY A 387 -2.06 -18.42 -0.79
CA GLY A 387 -3.15 -17.46 -0.52
C GLY A 387 -2.88 -16.06 -1.12
N SER A 388 -3.92 -15.23 -1.24
CA SER A 388 -3.86 -13.87 -1.78
C SER A 388 -3.18 -12.87 -0.83
N GLY A 389 -3.00 -13.24 0.44
CA GLY A 389 -2.37 -12.41 1.47
C GLY A 389 -3.35 -11.52 2.23
N ASN A 390 -4.63 -11.48 1.87
CA ASN A 390 -5.63 -10.61 2.53
C ASN A 390 -5.94 -11.03 3.98
N PHE A 391 -5.79 -12.32 4.32
CA PHE A 391 -6.08 -12.84 5.66
C PHE A 391 -4.91 -12.75 6.65
N THR A 392 -3.73 -12.26 6.22
CA THR A 392 -2.56 -12.22 7.10
C THR A 392 -2.77 -11.33 8.31
N ASP A 393 -3.54 -10.26 8.18
CA ASP A 393 -3.78 -9.33 9.28
C ASP A 393 -4.82 -9.85 10.28
N TYR A 394 -5.79 -10.64 9.80
CA TYR A 394 -6.74 -11.33 10.67
C TYR A 394 -6.06 -12.47 11.46
N LEU A 395 -5.18 -13.24 10.83
CA LEU A 395 -4.37 -14.26 11.51
C LEU A 395 -3.44 -13.63 12.56
N LYS A 396 -2.80 -12.49 12.25
CA LYS A 396 -2.02 -11.72 13.23
C LYS A 396 -2.87 -11.22 14.39
N ALA A 397 -4.10 -10.76 14.15
CA ALA A 397 -4.99 -10.29 15.20
C ALA A 397 -5.45 -11.44 16.13
N ILE A 398 -5.63 -12.66 15.60
CA ILE A 398 -5.90 -13.86 16.41
C ILE A 398 -4.68 -14.20 17.28
N ASP A 399 -3.47 -14.20 16.71
CA ASP A 399 -2.23 -14.42 17.47
C ASP A 399 -2.01 -13.35 18.56
N GLN A 400 -2.46 -12.11 18.33
CA GLN A 400 -2.40 -11.02 19.30
C GLN A 400 -3.51 -11.06 20.37
N SER A 401 -4.63 -11.72 20.08
CA SER A 401 -5.79 -11.80 20.99
C SER A 401 -5.84 -13.09 21.79
N GLN A 402 -4.94 -14.05 21.54
CA GLN A 402 -4.60 -15.03 22.56
C GLN A 402 -3.95 -14.29 23.72
N PRO A 403 -4.59 -14.15 24.90
CA PRO A 403 -3.85 -13.70 26.06
C PRO A 403 -2.70 -14.69 26.23
N SER A 404 -1.47 -14.19 26.22
CA SER A 404 -0.35 -14.96 26.75
C SER A 404 -0.76 -15.35 28.16
N ILE A 405 -1.18 -16.61 28.33
CA ILE A 405 -1.50 -17.15 29.63
C ILE A 405 -0.17 -17.10 30.36
N SER A 406 0.03 -16.05 31.16
CA SER A 406 1.17 -16.03 32.07
C SER A 406 0.97 -17.27 32.93
N LYS A 407 1.87 -18.25 32.79
CA LYS A 407 1.83 -19.49 33.56
C LYS A 407 1.84 -19.08 35.03
N ARG A 408 0.65 -19.06 35.66
CA ARG A 408 0.53 -18.78 37.09
C ARG A 408 1.24 -19.91 37.80
N ARG A 409 2.35 -19.61 38.47
CA ARG A 409 3.04 -20.57 39.33
C ARG A 409 2.42 -20.58 40.71
N ASP A 410 1.11 -20.74 40.79
CA ASP A 410 0.46 -20.98 42.07
C ASP A 410 0.51 -22.50 42.39
N PRO A 411 0.46 -22.89 43.68
CA PRO A 411 0.62 -24.28 44.08
C PRO A 411 -0.44 -25.22 43.49
N LEU A 412 -1.60 -24.67 43.11
CA LEU A 412 -2.69 -25.42 42.47
C LEU A 412 -2.38 -25.70 40.99
N THR A 413 -1.84 -24.73 40.26
CA THR A 413 -1.47 -24.87 38.85
C THR A 413 -0.34 -25.88 38.69
N VAL A 414 0.65 -25.89 39.59
CA VAL A 414 1.73 -26.89 39.59
C VAL A 414 1.20 -28.31 39.85
N TYR A 415 0.16 -28.45 40.68
CA TYR A 415 -0.46 -29.75 40.95
C TYR A 415 -1.30 -30.24 39.76
N VAL A 416 -1.97 -29.35 39.05
CA VAL A 416 -2.75 -29.67 37.85
C VAL A 416 -1.84 -30.03 36.68
N ASP A 417 -0.77 -29.25 36.43
CA ASP A 417 0.23 -29.55 35.39
C ASP A 417 0.90 -30.91 35.65
N ALA A 418 1.20 -31.24 36.92
CA ALA A 418 1.80 -32.53 37.29
C ALA A 418 0.83 -33.72 37.13
N LEU A 419 -0.48 -33.50 37.22
CA LEU A 419 -1.50 -34.52 36.94
C LEU A 419 -1.69 -34.73 35.44
N GLU A 420 -1.58 -33.66 34.65
CA GLU A 420 -1.69 -33.71 33.19
C GLU A 420 -0.52 -34.51 32.58
N ASP A 421 0.71 -34.28 33.06
CA ASP A 421 1.91 -35.05 32.68
C ASP A 421 1.85 -36.55 33.08
N GLN A 422 1.03 -36.89 34.08
CA GLN A 422 0.80 -38.28 34.50
C GLN A 422 -0.27 -39.00 33.69
N LEU A 423 -1.15 -38.26 32.99
CA LEU A 423 -2.19 -38.83 32.14
C LEU A 423 -1.73 -39.05 30.69
N GLU A 424 -0.66 -38.38 30.26
CA GLU A 424 -0.07 -38.53 28.92
C GLU A 424 1.03 -39.62 28.82
N ASN A 425 1.24 -40.44 29.85
CA ASN A 425 2.10 -41.63 29.81
C ASN A 425 1.34 -42.95 29.88
#